data_AF-A0A5K7YMJ3-F1
#
_entry.id   AF-A0A5K7YMJ3-F1
#
_cell.length_a   1.000
_cell.length_b   1.000
_cell.length_c   1.000
_cell.angle_alpha   90.00
_cell.angle_beta   90.00
_cell.angle_gamma   90.00
#
_symmetry.space_group_name_H-M   'P 1'
#
loop_
_entity.id
_entity.type
_entity.pdbx_description
1 polymer ?
#
loop_
_entity_poly.entity_id
_entity_poly.type
_entity_poly.pdbx_seq_one_letter_code
_entity_poly.pdbx_strand_id
1 'polypeptide(L)'
;MVRDVRAVVASFLNVDWYKNLTPWFIDPKNNKSRPGIEFDPVELAAQLWEREVGKVIHDADCLASNQYIDLKYEDFTSDPISTLKQVCDFCELGWSLEFEEFIRSINIKNMNYRYKQRLTHKQIMQVKKSVSQFAGPLGYILA
;
A
#
# COMPACT_ATOMS: atom_id res chain seq x y z
N MET A 1 4.97 1.83 -5.73
CA MET A 1 5.43 1.60 -4.35
C MET A 1 4.46 0.69 -3.63
N VAL A 2 4.96 -0.39 -3.03
CA VAL A 2 4.17 -1.34 -2.25
C VAL A 2 4.49 -1.16 -0.76
N ARG A 3 3.50 -1.38 0.11
CA ARG A 3 3.60 -1.24 1.57
C ARG A 3 2.85 -2.37 2.27
N ASP A 4 3.32 -2.77 3.45
CA ASP A 4 2.65 -3.77 4.29
C ASP A 4 1.14 -3.46 4.45
N VAL A 5 0.31 -4.41 4.01
CA VAL A 5 -1.15 -4.34 4.05
C VAL A 5 -1.70 -3.96 5.43
N ARG A 6 -1.08 -4.44 6.53
CA ARG A 6 -1.54 -4.12 7.89
C ARG A 6 -1.37 -2.63 8.18
N ALA A 7 -0.27 -2.05 7.71
CA ALA A 7 -0.02 -0.61 7.83
C ALA A 7 -0.94 0.21 6.93
N VAL A 8 -1.27 -0.29 5.73
CA VAL A 8 -2.23 0.35 4.83
C VAL A 8 -3.64 0.35 5.44
N VAL A 9 -4.11 -0.79 5.94
CA VAL A 9 -5.41 -0.91 6.61
C VAL A 9 -5.49 0.01 7.83
N ALA A 10 -4.47 0.02 8.68
CA ALA A 10 -4.40 0.94 9.82
C ALA A 10 -4.41 2.43 9.42
N SER A 11 -3.93 2.75 8.21
CA SER A 11 -3.99 4.09 7.64
C SER A 11 -5.39 4.43 7.16
N PHE A 12 -6.04 3.54 6.39
CA PHE A 12 -7.40 3.72 5.89
C PHE A 12 -8.42 3.92 7.02
N LEU A 13 -8.35 3.14 8.09
CA LEU A 13 -9.27 3.25 9.22
C LEU A 13 -9.17 4.58 9.97
N ASN A 14 -8.08 5.33 9.77
CA ASN A 14 -7.85 6.65 10.34
C ASN A 14 -8.25 7.79 9.37
N VAL A 15 -8.84 7.48 8.23
CA VAL A 15 -9.33 8.46 7.26
C VAL A 15 -10.84 8.57 7.41
N ASP A 16 -11.34 9.77 7.74
CA ASP A 16 -12.74 9.96 8.15
C ASP A 16 -13.76 9.56 7.07
N TRP A 17 -13.47 9.87 5.81
CA TRP A 17 -14.36 9.57 4.70
C TRP A 17 -14.36 8.08 4.30
N TYR A 18 -13.31 7.32 4.68
CA TYR A 18 -13.12 5.95 4.21
C TYR A 18 -14.23 5.01 4.67
N LYS A 19 -14.74 5.18 5.89
CA LYS A 19 -15.82 4.34 6.43
C LYS A 19 -17.14 4.47 5.67
N ASN A 20 -17.29 5.54 4.88
CA ASN A 20 -18.46 5.81 4.05
C ASN A 20 -18.17 5.61 2.55
N LEU A 21 -16.99 5.09 2.20
CA LEU A 21 -16.60 4.88 0.81
C LEU A 21 -17.48 3.79 0.18
N THR A 22 -18.16 4.14 -0.91
CA THR A 22 -18.70 3.14 -1.83
C THR A 22 -17.61 2.79 -2.86
N PRO A 23 -17.09 1.56 -2.86
CA PRO A 23 -15.98 1.21 -3.74
C PRO A 23 -16.42 1.07 -5.20
N TRP A 24 -15.61 1.54 -6.15
CA TRP A 24 -15.98 1.65 -7.58
C TRP A 24 -16.15 0.32 -8.31
N PHE A 25 -15.58 -0.75 -7.79
CA PHE A 25 -15.70 -2.11 -8.30
C PHE A 25 -16.96 -2.82 -7.80
N ILE A 26 -17.72 -2.19 -6.90
CA ILE A 26 -19.05 -2.63 -6.52
C ILE A 26 -20.02 -1.97 -7.49
N ASP A 27 -20.55 -2.76 -8.43
CA ASP A 27 -21.51 -2.27 -9.42
C ASP A 27 -22.83 -1.86 -8.74
N PRO A 28 -23.22 -0.58 -8.76
CA PRO A 28 -24.47 -0.13 -8.16
C PRO A 28 -25.72 -0.67 -8.88
N LYS A 29 -25.62 -1.13 -10.14
CA LYS A 29 -26.74 -1.65 -10.95
C LYS A 29 -26.96 -3.15 -10.79
N ASN A 30 -25.90 -3.94 -10.65
CA ASN A 30 -26.00 -5.35 -10.23
C ASN A 30 -26.23 -5.51 -8.73
N ASN A 31 -26.23 -4.40 -7.97
CA ASN A 31 -26.62 -4.38 -6.57
C ASN A 31 -28.16 -4.48 -6.42
N LYS A 32 -28.71 -5.65 -6.72
CA LYS A 32 -29.93 -6.14 -6.06
C LYS A 32 -29.69 -6.48 -4.58
N SER A 33 -28.61 -5.97 -3.97
CA SER A 33 -28.39 -6.00 -2.53
C SER A 33 -28.28 -4.56 -2.01
N ARG A 34 -29.42 -4.01 -1.59
CA ARG A 34 -29.84 -3.92 -0.18
C ARG A 34 -29.25 -2.66 0.50
N PRO A 35 -30.06 -1.62 0.79
CA PRO A 35 -29.73 -0.73 1.89
C PRO A 35 -29.38 -1.60 3.12
N GLY A 36 -28.15 -1.46 3.63
CA GLY A 36 -27.67 -2.23 4.79
C GLY A 36 -26.61 -3.32 4.53
N ILE A 37 -25.92 -3.39 3.37
CA ILE A 37 -24.61 -4.08 3.36
C ILE A 37 -23.61 -3.17 4.07
N GLU A 38 -23.46 -3.40 5.36
CA GLU A 38 -22.39 -2.85 6.17
C GLU A 38 -21.13 -3.68 5.86
N PHE A 39 -20.22 -3.14 5.04
CA PHE A 39 -18.91 -3.77 4.86
C PHE A 39 -18.08 -3.54 6.11
N ASP A 40 -17.41 -4.58 6.60
CA ASP A 40 -16.42 -4.40 7.63
C ASP A 40 -15.28 -3.52 7.06
N PRO A 41 -15.01 -2.33 7.65
CA PRO A 41 -14.03 -1.40 7.09
C PRO A 41 -12.61 -1.97 7.00
N VAL A 42 -12.27 -2.97 7.83
CA VAL A 42 -10.98 -3.65 7.82
C VAL A 42 -10.87 -4.58 6.61
N GLU A 43 -11.91 -5.37 6.36
CA GLU A 43 -11.98 -6.26 5.19
C GLU A 43 -11.99 -5.47 3.89
N LEU A 44 -12.78 -4.40 3.83
CA LEU A 44 -12.82 -3.55 2.65
C LEU A 44 -11.43 -2.96 2.34
N ALA A 45 -10.65 -2.57 3.35
CA ALA A 45 -9.34 -1.94 3.14
C ALA A 45 -8.34 -2.97 2.65
N ALA A 46 -8.42 -4.20 3.18
CA ALA A 46 -7.59 -5.31 2.77
C ALA A 46 -7.89 -5.73 1.32
N GLN A 47 -9.17 -5.83 0.95
CA GLN A 47 -9.60 -6.17 -0.42
C GLN A 47 -9.25 -5.07 -1.43
N LEU A 48 -9.38 -3.80 -1.04
CA LEU A 48 -8.93 -2.66 -1.85
C LEU A 48 -7.43 -2.75 -2.12
N TRP A 49 -6.63 -2.99 -1.07
CA TRP A 49 -5.19 -3.14 -1.23
C TRP A 49 -4.83 -4.30 -2.14
N GLU A 50 -5.40 -5.49 -1.93
CA GLU A 50 -5.13 -6.67 -2.76
C GLU A 50 -5.50 -6.45 -4.22
N ARG A 51 -6.70 -5.89 -4.49
CA ARG A 51 -7.11 -5.64 -5.87
C ARG A 51 -6.21 -4.63 -6.57
N GLU A 52 -5.94 -3.50 -5.93
CA GLU A 52 -5.18 -2.42 -6.56
C GLU A 52 -3.70 -2.79 -6.72
N VAL A 53 -3.08 -3.38 -5.70
CA VAL A 53 -1.70 -3.88 -5.82
C VAL A 53 -1.62 -5.03 -6.82
N GLY A 54 -2.59 -5.95 -6.81
CA GLY A 54 -2.68 -7.05 -7.78
C GLY A 54 -2.80 -6.55 -9.21
N LYS A 55 -3.64 -5.53 -9.44
CA LYS A 55 -3.75 -4.89 -10.75
C LYS A 55 -2.45 -4.23 -11.19
N VAL A 56 -1.80 -3.47 -10.31
CA VAL A 56 -0.52 -2.81 -10.64
C VAL A 56 0.56 -3.83 -11.00
N ILE A 57 0.65 -4.94 -10.26
CA ILE A 57 1.63 -5.99 -10.54
C ILE A 57 1.34 -6.69 -11.86
N HIS A 58 0.07 -7.04 -12.10
CA HIS A 58 -0.32 -7.65 -13.37
C HIS A 58 -0.08 -6.72 -14.57
N ASP A 59 -0.40 -5.43 -14.43
CA ASP A 59 -0.15 -4.44 -15.48
C ASP A 59 1.37 -4.25 -15.69
N ALA A 60 2.18 -4.35 -14.63
CA ALA A 60 3.63 -4.27 -14.71
C ALA A 60 4.28 -5.43 -15.49
N ASP A 61 3.69 -6.63 -15.46
CA ASP A 61 4.15 -7.78 -16.27
C ASP A 61 4.09 -7.51 -17.78
N CYS A 62 3.28 -6.52 -18.20
CA CYS A 62 3.13 -6.12 -19.60
C CYS A 62 4.08 -5.00 -20.01
N LEU A 63 4.87 -4.45 -19.08
CA LEU A 63 5.77 -3.32 -19.30
C LEU A 63 7.22 -3.79 -19.47
N ALA A 64 7.99 -3.06 -20.27
CA ALA A 64 9.43 -3.28 -20.33
C ALA A 64 10.09 -2.88 -18.99
N SER A 65 11.25 -3.47 -18.68
CA SER A 65 11.95 -3.24 -17.40
C SER A 65 12.41 -1.80 -17.19
N ASN A 66 12.40 -0.96 -18.22
CA ASN A 66 12.69 0.48 -18.16
C ASN A 66 11.42 1.36 -18.11
N GLN A 67 10.24 0.76 -17.99
CA GLN A 67 8.95 1.45 -17.94
C GLN A 67 8.23 1.29 -16.59
N TYR A 68 8.71 0.39 -15.74
CA TYR A 68 8.20 0.19 -14.39
C TYR A 68 9.34 -0.08 -13.39
N ILE A 69 9.26 0.57 -12.23
CA ILE A 69 10.12 0.29 -11.08
C ILE A 69 9.24 -0.01 -9.86
N ASP A 70 9.45 -1.18 -9.24
CA ASP A 70 8.85 -1.48 -7.95
C ASP A 70 9.71 -0.93 -6.82
N LEU A 71 9.06 -0.32 -5.83
CA LEU A 71 9.70 0.26 -4.67
C LEU A 71 8.95 -0.19 -3.43
N LYS A 72 9.66 -0.69 -2.42
CA LYS A 72 9.05 -0.95 -1.12
C LYS A 72 9.10 0.30 -0.25
N TYR A 73 7.98 0.61 0.39
CA TYR A 73 7.90 1.69 1.37
C TYR A 73 8.95 1.50 2.48
N GLU A 74 9.15 0.25 2.89
CA GLU A 74 10.08 -0.12 3.94
C GLU A 74 11.53 0.22 3.55
N ASP A 75 11.94 -0.09 2.33
CA ASP A 75 13.26 0.23 1.79
C ASP A 75 13.45 1.74 1.71
N PHE A 76 12.49 2.45 1.11
CA PHE A 76 12.50 3.92 1.03
C PHE A 76 12.65 4.60 2.40
N THR A 77 11.92 4.13 3.42
CA THR A 77 12.02 4.75 4.74
C THR A 77 13.27 4.37 5.53
N SER A 78 13.94 3.27 5.16
CA SER A 78 15.20 2.85 5.77
C SER A 78 16.41 3.58 5.19
N ASP A 79 16.42 3.78 3.86
CA ASP A 79 17.46 4.50 3.13
C ASP A 79 16.84 5.30 1.98
N PRO A 80 16.30 6.51 2.27
CA PRO A 80 15.65 7.33 1.26
C PRO A 80 16.62 7.83 0.20
N ILE A 81 17.90 8.00 0.54
CA ILE A 81 18.92 8.48 -0.40
C ILE A 81 19.24 7.41 -1.42
N SER A 82 19.53 6.18 -0.98
CA SER A 82 19.79 5.07 -1.91
C SER A 82 18.58 4.81 -2.81
N THR A 83 17.39 4.76 -2.22
CA THR A 83 16.15 4.52 -2.97
C THR A 83 15.90 5.59 -4.02
N LEU A 84 16.08 6.88 -3.68
CA LEU A 84 15.85 7.97 -4.63
C LEU A 84 16.95 8.06 -5.70
N LYS A 85 18.19 7.64 -5.40
CA LYS A 85 19.23 7.48 -6.43
C LYS A 85 18.82 6.46 -7.49
N GLN A 86 18.31 5.30 -7.06
CA GLN A 86 17.78 4.28 -7.98
C GLN A 86 16.63 4.84 -8.85
N VAL A 87 15.76 5.68 -8.27
CA VAL A 87 14.67 6.33 -9.02
C VAL A 87 15.22 7.35 -10.02
N CYS A 88 16.21 8.16 -9.64
CA CYS A 88 16.87 9.08 -10.56
C CYS A 88 17.53 8.34 -11.72
N ASP A 89 18.29 7.28 -11.44
CA ASP A 89 18.93 6.44 -12.45
C ASP A 89 17.90 5.81 -13.40
N PHE A 90 16.81 5.27 -12.85
CA PHE A 90 15.71 4.68 -13.63
C PHE A 90 15.01 5.70 -14.54
N CYS A 91 14.82 6.93 -14.05
CA CYS A 91 14.20 8.02 -14.80
C CYS A 91 15.20 8.80 -15.70
N GLU A 92 16.47 8.38 -15.76
CA GLU A 92 17.55 9.08 -16.47
C GLU A 92 17.74 10.54 -16.02
N LEU A 93 17.52 10.79 -14.72
CA LEU A 93 17.69 12.11 -14.08
C LEU A 93 19.03 12.20 -13.36
N GLY A 94 19.69 13.35 -13.45
CA GLY A 94 20.92 13.62 -12.72
C GLY A 94 20.71 13.73 -11.20
N TRP A 95 21.62 13.16 -10.42
CA TRP A 95 21.68 13.35 -8.97
C TRP A 95 22.50 14.59 -8.60
N SER A 96 21.89 15.56 -7.92
CA SER A 96 22.57 16.79 -7.49
C SER A 96 22.76 16.86 -5.98
N LEU A 97 23.73 17.65 -5.53
CA LEU A 97 23.99 17.86 -4.10
C LEU A 97 22.82 18.57 -3.43
N GLU A 98 22.22 19.56 -4.11
CA GLU A 98 21.07 20.32 -3.62
C GLU A 98 19.85 19.42 -3.37
N PHE A 99 19.62 18.44 -4.25
CA PHE A 99 18.55 17.48 -4.06
C PHE A 99 18.82 16.54 -2.87
N GLU A 100 20.06 16.06 -2.74
CA GLU A 100 20.46 15.23 -1.60
C GLU A 100 20.29 15.98 -0.26
N GLU A 101 20.74 17.23 -0.19
CA GLU A 101 20.59 18.10 0.98
C GLU A 101 19.11 18.36 1.30
N PHE A 102 18.28 18.59 0.29
CA PHE A 102 16.83 18.74 0.47
C PHE A 102 16.23 17.48 1.10
N ILE A 103 16.54 16.28 0.58
CA ILE A 103 16.01 15.03 1.15
C ILE A 103 16.49 14.85 2.59
N ARG A 104 17.77 15.13 2.89
CA ARG A 104 18.34 15.05 4.24
C ARG A 104 17.65 16.00 5.23
N SER A 105 17.10 17.11 4.75
CA SER A 105 16.34 18.05 5.58
C SER A 105 14.95 17.52 5.97
N ILE A 106 14.42 16.53 5.25
CA ILE A 106 13.09 15.96 5.50
C ILE A 106 13.18 14.85 6.54
N ASN A 107 12.33 14.93 7.56
CA ASN A 107 12.21 13.87 8.57
C ASN A 107 11.35 12.70 8.06
N ILE A 108 11.94 11.85 7.23
CA ILE A 108 11.31 10.63 6.73
C ILE A 108 11.33 9.59 7.84
N LYS A 109 10.15 9.15 8.28
CA LYS A 109 10.01 8.15 9.34
C LYS A 109 9.23 6.95 8.84
N ASN A 110 9.74 5.76 9.18
CA ASN A 110 8.99 4.52 9.00
C ASN A 110 7.75 4.51 9.91
N MET A 111 6.56 4.46 9.32
CA MET A 111 5.28 4.44 10.04
C MET A 111 4.60 3.07 10.04
N ASN A 112 5.26 2.01 9.55
CA ASN A 112 4.67 0.68 9.48
C ASN A 112 4.31 0.11 10.84
N TYR A 113 5.14 0.34 11.87
CA TYR A 113 4.89 -0.22 13.20
C TYR A 113 3.54 0.21 13.81
N ARG A 114 2.95 1.32 13.33
CA ARG A 114 1.69 1.88 13.86
C ARG A 114 0.50 0.93 13.74
N TYR A 115 0.50 -0.03 12.82
CA TYR A 115 -0.60 -1.00 12.76
C TYR A 115 -0.72 -1.79 14.07
N LYS A 116 0.39 -2.07 14.76
CA LYS A 116 0.41 -2.80 16.03
C LYS A 116 -0.24 -2.00 17.17
N GLN A 117 -0.30 -0.68 17.02
CA GLN A 117 -0.88 0.24 18.00
C GLN A 117 -2.33 0.60 17.68
N ARG A 118 -2.71 0.52 16.39
CA ARG A 118 -4.00 1.01 15.88
C ARG A 118 -5.00 -0.10 15.57
N LEU A 119 -4.52 -1.31 15.29
CA LEU A 119 -5.37 -2.46 15.02
C LEU A 119 -5.42 -3.36 16.25
N THR A 120 -6.63 -3.82 16.58
CA THR A 120 -6.80 -4.91 17.54
C THR A 120 -6.24 -6.22 16.98
N HIS A 121 -5.93 -7.18 17.87
CA HIS A 121 -5.49 -8.51 17.43
C HIS A 121 -6.50 -9.17 16.47
N LYS A 122 -7.80 -9.03 16.75
CA LYS A 122 -8.88 -9.52 15.88
C LYS A 122 -8.80 -8.91 14.47
N GLN A 123 -8.63 -7.60 14.37
CA GLN A 123 -8.49 -6.91 13.07
C GLN A 123 -7.22 -7.32 12.34
N ILE A 124 -6.09 -7.50 13.03
CA ILE A 124 -4.87 -8.02 12.41
C ILE A 124 -5.12 -9.41 11.82
N MET A 125 -5.77 -10.30 12.56
CA MET A 125 -6.11 -11.64 12.08
C MET A 125 -7.08 -11.61 10.90
N GLN A 126 -8.02 -10.67 10.90
CA GLN A 126 -8.96 -10.45 9.80
C GLN A 126 -8.22 -10.00 8.52
N VAL A 127 -7.33 -9.00 8.62
CA VAL A 127 -6.47 -8.59 7.50
C VAL A 127 -5.66 -9.78 6.97
N LYS A 128 -5.02 -10.53 7.87
CA LYS A 128 -4.22 -11.72 7.49
C LYS A 128 -5.06 -12.72 6.71
N LYS A 129 -6.27 -13.02 7.17
CA LYS A 129 -7.19 -13.94 6.50
C LYS A 129 -7.54 -13.44 5.10
N SER A 130 -7.84 -12.15 4.95
CA SER A 130 -8.27 -11.56 3.68
C SER A 130 -7.20 -11.64 2.59
N VAL A 131 -5.93 -11.40 2.90
CA VAL A 131 -4.88 -11.25 1.88
C VAL A 131 -3.77 -12.30 1.94
N SER A 132 -3.98 -13.38 2.73
CA SER A 132 -2.97 -14.42 2.96
C SER A 132 -2.40 -15.04 1.69
N GLN A 133 -3.21 -15.15 0.63
CA GLN A 133 -2.80 -15.73 -0.64
C GLN A 133 -1.98 -14.77 -1.52
N PHE A 134 -2.08 -13.45 -1.28
CA PHE A 134 -1.49 -12.42 -2.13
C PHE A 134 -0.28 -11.71 -1.48
N ALA A 135 -0.27 -11.53 -0.16
CA ALA A 135 0.80 -10.79 0.53
C ALA A 135 2.15 -11.53 0.59
N GLY A 136 2.13 -12.87 0.61
CA GLY A 136 3.32 -13.71 0.70
C GLY A 136 4.30 -13.50 -0.47
N PRO A 137 3.85 -13.61 -1.74
CA PRO A 137 4.67 -13.33 -2.92
C PRO A 137 5.35 -11.95 -2.92
N LEU A 138 4.80 -10.95 -2.23
CA LEU A 138 5.36 -9.60 -2.14
C LEU A 138 6.43 -9.45 -1.03
N GLY A 139 6.72 -10.54 -0.32
CA GLY A 139 7.67 -10.58 0.79
C GLY A 139 7.09 -10.10 2.12
N TYR A 140 5.77 -9.92 2.23
CA TYR A 140 5.13 -9.61 3.51
C TYR A 140 4.81 -10.88 4.28
N ILE A 141 5.67 -11.21 5.25
CA ILE A 141 5.44 -12.31 6.18
C ILE A 141 4.35 -11.90 7.17
N LEU A 142 3.21 -12.57 7.06
CA LEU A 142 2.03 -12.37 7.88
C LEU A 142 1.98 -13.31 9.10
N ALA A 143 3.12 -13.85 9.53
CA ALA A 143 3.23 -14.66 10.76
C ALA A 143 2.69 -13.91 11.99
#